data_AF-A0A6B2G2G7-F1
#
_entry.id   AF-A0A6B2G2G7-F1
#
_cell.length_a   1.000
_cell.length_b   1.000
_cell.length_c   1.000
_cell.angle_alpha   90.00
_cell.angle_beta   90.00
_cell.angle_gamma   90.00
#
_symmetry.space_group_name_H-M   'P 1'
#
loop_
_entity.id
_entity.type
_entity.pdbx_description
1 polymer ?
#
loop_
_entity_poly.entity_id
_entity_poly.type
_entity_poly.pdbx_seq_one_letter_code
_entity_poly.pdbx_strand_id
1 'polypeptide(L)'
;VDEQSALNEEAMVSAISSVPTSFSSLSKAIKYSYSNRKIKNIEADCASIPSQLIKCSSFNTHNVSLFINQKSNPKDEYIWRLDLLSTKDYWKDWFLGFSKTFVSLKIPRLFAVSDIERIDKTLLIGQMQGI
;
A
#
# COMPACT_ATOMS: atom_id res chain seq x y z
N VAL A 1 10.31 -17.37 -14.98
CA VAL A 1 9.58 -16.59 -16.02
C VAL A 1 8.19 -16.15 -15.53
N ASP A 2 7.55 -16.83 -14.57
CA ASP A 2 6.17 -16.47 -14.16
C ASP A 2 6.02 -15.55 -12.93
N GLU A 3 7.04 -15.36 -12.08
CA GLU A 3 6.93 -14.50 -10.87
C GLU A 3 6.85 -12.99 -11.18
N GLN A 4 7.21 -12.56 -12.40
CA GLN A 4 7.03 -11.17 -12.86
C GLN A 4 5.56 -10.76 -13.02
N SER A 5 4.62 -11.73 -13.05
CA SER A 5 3.19 -11.46 -13.11
C SER A 5 2.66 -10.81 -11.81
N ALA A 6 3.25 -11.15 -10.66
CA ALA A 6 2.85 -10.60 -9.36
C ALA A 6 3.30 -9.14 -9.17
N LEU A 7 4.35 -8.72 -9.88
CA LEU A 7 4.94 -7.39 -9.80
C LEU A 7 4.64 -6.59 -11.06
N ASN A 8 3.47 -5.95 -11.09
CA ASN A 8 3.24 -4.86 -12.03
C ASN A 8 3.69 -3.53 -11.40
N GLU A 9 5.01 -3.28 -11.45
CA GLU A 9 5.61 -2.06 -10.89
C GLU A 9 5.00 -0.80 -11.49
N GLU A 10 4.72 -0.78 -12.80
CA GLU A 10 4.12 0.36 -13.49
C GLU A 10 2.72 0.67 -12.97
N ALA A 11 1.89 -0.36 -12.78
CA ALA A 11 0.56 -0.20 -12.21
C ALA A 11 0.61 0.31 -10.76
N MET A 12 1.57 -0.16 -9.96
CA MET A 12 1.75 0.29 -8.57
C MET A 12 2.23 1.74 -8.50
N VAL A 13 3.19 2.14 -9.35
CA VAL A 13 3.63 3.54 -9.46
C VAL A 13 2.47 4.43 -9.90
N SER A 14 1.72 4.02 -10.92
CA SER A 14 0.54 4.76 -11.40
C SER A 14 -0.50 4.94 -10.29
N ALA A 15 -0.81 3.87 -9.54
CA ALA A 15 -1.73 3.92 -8.42
C ALA A 15 -1.27 4.90 -7.33
N ILE A 16 0.00 4.85 -6.93
CA ILE A 16 0.55 5.76 -5.91
C ILE A 16 0.54 7.21 -6.40
N SER A 17 0.89 7.45 -7.66
CA SER A 17 0.89 8.79 -8.25
C SER A 17 -0.51 9.42 -8.34
N SER A 18 -1.56 8.60 -8.39
CA SER A 18 -2.96 9.06 -8.41
C SER A 18 -3.46 9.55 -7.03
N VAL A 19 -2.73 9.24 -5.96
CA VAL A 19 -3.11 9.61 -4.60
C VAL A 19 -2.73 11.08 -4.33
N PRO A 20 -3.64 11.91 -3.77
CA PRO A 20 -3.31 13.27 -3.35
C PRO A 20 -2.16 13.28 -2.34
N THR A 21 -1.23 14.22 -2.46
CA THR A 21 -0.05 14.32 -1.58
C THR A 21 -0.39 14.78 -0.15
N SER A 22 -1.45 15.56 -0.01
CA SER A 22 -1.83 16.23 1.25
C SER A 22 -3.34 16.42 1.36
N PHE A 23 -3.80 16.63 2.59
CA PHE A 23 -5.20 16.91 2.90
C PHE A 23 -5.33 18.10 3.86
N SER A 24 -6.36 18.91 3.63
CA SER A 24 -6.70 20.03 4.50
C SER A 24 -7.31 19.61 5.84
N SER A 25 -7.94 18.43 5.91
CA SER A 25 -8.52 17.90 7.14
C SER A 25 -8.64 16.38 7.10
N LEU A 26 -8.69 15.76 8.28
CA LEU A 26 -8.85 14.31 8.42
C LEU A 26 -10.15 13.81 7.77
N SER A 27 -11.26 14.53 7.96
CA SER A 27 -12.54 14.16 7.35
C SER A 27 -12.49 14.14 5.83
N LYS A 28 -11.70 15.03 5.21
CA LYS A 28 -11.53 15.07 3.75
C LYS A 28 -10.73 13.87 3.25
N ALA A 29 -9.72 13.44 4.00
CA ALA A 29 -8.97 12.22 3.69
C ALA A 29 -9.83 10.95 3.81
N ILE A 30 -10.64 10.83 4.87
CA ILE A 30 -11.59 9.73 5.04
C ILE A 30 -12.60 9.70 3.88
N LYS A 31 -13.17 10.86 3.52
CA LYS A 31 -14.11 10.98 2.40
C LYS A 31 -13.47 10.60 1.05
N TYR A 32 -12.21 10.97 0.84
CA TYR A 32 -11.45 10.57 -0.34
C TYR A 32 -11.28 9.05 -0.39
N SER A 33 -10.84 8.41 0.70
CA SER A 33 -10.70 6.94 0.78
C SER A 33 -12.01 6.22 0.43
N TYR A 34 -13.11 6.65 1.05
CA TYR A 34 -14.43 6.08 0.85
C TYR A 34 -14.90 6.17 -0.60
N SER A 35 -14.53 7.26 -1.29
CA SER A 35 -14.94 7.52 -2.67
C SER A 35 -14.06 6.79 -3.70
N ASN A 36 -12.76 6.60 -3.39
CA ASN A 36 -11.78 6.03 -4.33
C ASN A 36 -11.67 4.49 -4.26
N ARG A 37 -12.16 3.86 -3.19
CA ARG A 37 -12.11 2.40 -3.03
C ARG A 37 -13.26 1.69 -3.75
N LYS A 38 -12.97 0.48 -4.24
CA LYS A 38 -13.98 -0.43 -4.83
C LYS A 38 -14.99 -0.92 -3.80
N ILE A 39 -14.54 -1.21 -2.57
CA ILE A 39 -15.38 -1.65 -1.46
C ILE A 39 -15.57 -0.47 -0.50
N LYS A 40 -16.82 -0.10 -0.27
CA LYS A 40 -17.20 1.05 0.56
C LYS A 40 -17.45 0.60 2.00
N ASN A 41 -16.51 0.89 2.90
CA ASN A 41 -16.64 0.61 4.32
C ASN A 41 -16.14 1.81 5.14
N ILE A 42 -17.10 2.59 5.64
CA ILE A 42 -16.82 3.82 6.39
C ILE A 42 -16.13 3.54 7.74
N GLU A 43 -16.49 2.44 8.41
CA GLU A 43 -15.90 2.08 9.71
C GLU A 43 -14.43 1.73 9.55
N ALA A 44 -14.11 0.92 8.54
CA ALA A 44 -12.72 0.60 8.19
C ALA A 44 -11.92 1.85 7.78
N ASP A 45 -12.54 2.79 7.05
CA ASP A 45 -11.89 4.06 6.70
C ASP A 45 -11.60 4.92 7.94
N CYS A 46 -12.58 5.06 8.84
CA CYS A 46 -12.42 5.80 10.08
C CYS A 46 -11.34 5.19 11.00
N ALA A 47 -11.21 3.86 11.04
CA ALA A 47 -10.21 3.19 11.84
C ALA A 47 -8.80 3.25 11.25
N SER A 48 -8.66 3.11 9.91
CA SER A 48 -7.35 2.95 9.26
C SER A 48 -6.70 4.27 8.84
N ILE A 49 -7.46 5.18 8.20
CA ILE A 49 -6.92 6.40 7.57
C ILE A 49 -6.18 7.33 8.55
N PRO A 50 -6.67 7.60 9.78
CA PRO A 50 -5.97 8.51 10.69
C PRO A 50 -4.54 8.09 11.00
N SER A 51 -4.28 6.78 11.11
CA SER A 51 -2.94 6.25 11.39
C SER A 51 -1.96 6.41 10.21
N GLN A 52 -2.47 6.48 8.98
CA GLN A 52 -1.68 6.65 7.77
C GLN A 52 -1.29 8.09 7.51
N LEU A 53 -1.84 9.04 8.27
CA LEU A 53 -1.59 10.46 8.13
C LEU A 53 -0.78 10.99 9.31
N ILE A 54 -0.15 12.13 9.07
CA ILE A 54 0.58 12.90 10.04
C ILE A 54 0.09 14.35 9.95
N LYS A 55 -0.17 14.97 11.12
CA LYS A 55 -0.52 16.40 11.19
C LYS A 55 0.75 17.27 11.11
N CYS A 56 0.80 18.17 10.14
CA CYS A 56 1.93 19.09 9.89
C CYS A 56 2.22 20.01 11.09
N SER A 57 1.20 20.38 11.88
CA SER A 57 1.34 21.32 12.99
C SER A 57 1.95 20.72 14.27
N SER A 58 2.19 19.40 14.32
CA SER A 58 2.57 18.70 15.57
C SER A 58 4.08 18.51 15.74
N PHE A 59 4.92 19.02 14.84
CA PHE A 59 6.37 18.82 14.90
C PHE A 59 7.09 20.02 15.48
N ASN A 60 7.64 19.82 16.68
CA ASN A 60 8.71 20.66 17.18
C ASN A 60 10.04 20.16 16.58
N THR A 61 10.76 21.07 15.93
CA THR A 61 12.15 21.03 15.47
C THR A 61 12.97 19.75 15.78
N HIS A 62 13.30 18.95 14.75
CA HIS A 62 14.65 18.37 14.48
C HIS A 62 14.68 17.31 13.36
N ASN A 63 13.55 16.70 12.97
CA ASN A 63 13.51 15.60 11.98
C ASN A 63 12.82 15.96 10.64
N VAL A 64 12.71 17.24 10.32
CA VAL A 64 11.76 17.74 9.30
C VAL A 64 12.40 18.01 7.93
N SER A 65 13.72 18.15 7.84
CA SER A 65 14.39 18.42 6.55
C SER A 65 14.33 17.26 5.55
N LEU A 66 13.94 16.05 5.99
CA LEU A 66 13.83 14.88 5.11
C LEU A 66 12.45 14.72 4.46
N PHE A 67 11.40 15.38 4.99
CA PHE A 67 10.01 15.18 4.53
C PHE A 67 9.37 16.41 3.89
N ILE A 68 9.89 17.63 4.12
CA ILE A 68 9.33 18.88 3.54
C ILE A 68 10.11 19.30 2.28
N ASN A 69 10.18 18.43 1.28
CA ASN A 69 10.44 18.85 -0.10
C ASN A 69 9.18 18.87 -0.96
N GLN A 70 8.01 18.62 -0.36
CA GLN A 70 6.73 18.73 -1.04
C GLN A 70 6.23 20.18 -0.97
N LYS A 71 5.91 20.74 -2.15
CA LYS A 71 5.19 22.02 -2.30
C LYS A 71 3.81 21.90 -1.64
N SER A 72 3.74 22.01 -0.32
CA SER A 72 2.47 22.03 0.39
C SER A 72 1.86 23.42 0.30
N ASN A 73 0.55 23.47 0.02
CA ASN A 73 -0.18 24.71 0.16
C ASN A 73 -0.21 25.05 1.66
N PRO A 74 -0.19 26.33 2.07
CA PRO A 74 -0.23 26.71 3.49
C PRO A 74 -1.52 26.28 4.22
N LYS A 75 -2.49 25.69 3.50
CA LYS A 75 -3.76 25.16 4.04
C LYS A 75 -3.75 23.64 4.28
N ASP A 76 -2.65 22.96 3.96
CA ASP A 76 -2.57 21.50 4.07
C ASP A 76 -2.11 21.10 5.48
N GLU A 77 -3.04 20.56 6.27
CA GLU A 77 -2.78 20.18 7.66
C GLU A 77 -2.26 18.75 7.82
N TYR A 78 -2.53 17.87 6.85
CA TYR A 78 -2.20 16.44 6.92
C TYR A 78 -1.43 15.96 5.69
N ILE A 79 -0.39 15.17 5.93
CA ILE A 79 0.40 14.49 4.90
C ILE A 79 0.43 12.99 5.16
N TRP A 80 0.73 12.19 4.13
CA TRP A 80 0.95 10.76 4.30
C TRP A 80 2.17 10.50 5.17
N ARG A 81 2.06 9.50 6.06
CA ARG A 81 3.13 9.07 6.96
C ARG A 81 4.33 8.52 6.23
N LEU A 82 4.12 7.87 5.09
CA LEU A 82 5.14 7.16 4.34
C LEU A 82 5.10 7.59 2.87
N ASP A 83 6.27 7.93 2.33
CA ASP A 83 6.46 8.02 0.88
C ASP A 83 6.71 6.63 0.31
N LEU A 84 5.66 6.00 -0.24
CA LEU A 84 5.75 4.68 -0.82
C LEU A 84 6.71 4.62 -2.02
N LEU A 85 6.86 5.71 -2.79
CA LEU A 85 7.73 5.72 -3.97
C LEU A 85 9.21 5.60 -3.59
N SER A 86 9.59 6.09 -2.40
CA SER A 86 10.96 5.93 -1.89
C SER A 86 11.37 4.46 -1.68
N THR A 87 10.38 3.56 -1.56
CA THR A 87 10.62 2.12 -1.35
C THR A 87 10.66 1.31 -2.64
N LYS A 88 10.53 1.96 -3.81
CA LYS A 88 10.41 1.30 -5.12
C LYS A 88 11.53 0.30 -5.39
N ASP A 89 12.77 0.65 -5.03
CA ASP A 89 13.94 -0.18 -5.29
C ASP A 89 13.88 -1.54 -4.57
N TYR A 90 13.10 -1.65 -3.49
CA TYR A 90 12.94 -2.88 -2.71
C TYR A 90 11.74 -3.73 -3.13
N TRP A 91 10.82 -3.18 -3.95
CA TRP A 91 9.60 -3.90 -4.30
C TRP A 91 9.90 -5.22 -4.99
N LYS A 92 10.88 -5.25 -5.89
CA LYS A 92 11.27 -6.48 -6.58
C LYS A 92 11.63 -7.61 -5.59
N ASP A 93 12.41 -7.28 -4.58
CA ASP A 93 12.90 -8.25 -3.60
C ASP A 93 11.79 -8.73 -2.64
N TRP A 94 10.72 -7.96 -2.45
CA TRP A 94 9.60 -8.36 -1.60
C TRP A 94 8.74 -9.48 -2.20
N PHE A 95 8.64 -9.55 -3.54
CA PHE A 95 7.79 -10.54 -4.20
C PHE A 95 8.57 -11.63 -4.94
N LEU A 96 9.83 -11.39 -5.32
CA LEU A 96 10.66 -12.41 -5.97
C LEU A 96 10.84 -13.62 -5.04
N GLY A 97 10.51 -14.81 -5.52
CA GLY A 97 10.58 -16.05 -4.75
C GLY A 97 9.53 -16.19 -3.65
N PHE A 98 8.60 -15.23 -3.48
CA PHE A 98 7.55 -15.30 -2.46
C PHE A 98 6.69 -16.54 -2.63
N SER A 99 6.17 -16.80 -3.83
CA SER A 99 5.30 -17.95 -4.13
C SER A 99 5.98 -19.28 -3.78
N LYS A 100 7.23 -19.45 -4.22
CA LYS A 100 8.02 -20.66 -3.93
C LYS A 100 8.29 -20.81 -2.44
N THR A 101 8.64 -19.72 -1.77
CA THR A 101 8.92 -19.73 -0.32
C THR A 101 7.66 -20.08 0.45
N PHE A 102 6.54 -19.42 0.12
CA PHE A 102 5.23 -19.65 0.73
C PHE A 102 4.82 -21.12 0.63
N VAL A 103 4.93 -21.76 -0.53
CA VAL A 103 4.59 -23.20 -0.75
C VAL A 103 5.59 -24.16 -0.09
N SER A 104 6.85 -23.76 0.11
CA SER A 104 7.87 -24.63 0.71
C SER A 104 7.75 -24.80 2.24
N LEU A 105 7.03 -23.91 2.92
CA LEU A 105 6.86 -23.96 4.36
C LEU A 105 6.14 -25.26 4.79
N LYS A 106 6.49 -25.85 5.93
CA LYS A 106 5.85 -27.07 6.44
C LYS A 106 4.93 -26.77 7.61
N ILE A 107 4.04 -25.78 7.42
CA ILE A 107 3.07 -25.34 8.43
C ILE A 107 1.71 -25.09 7.79
N PRO A 108 0.60 -25.22 8.55
CA PRO A 108 -0.71 -24.76 8.08
C PRO A 108 -0.66 -23.27 7.74
N ARG A 109 -1.19 -22.92 6.57
CA ARG A 109 -1.13 -21.57 6.01
C ARG A 109 -2.40 -21.28 5.23
N LEU A 110 -2.81 -20.02 5.24
CA LEU A 110 -3.99 -19.53 4.53
C LEU A 110 -3.54 -18.45 3.54
N PHE A 111 -3.89 -18.63 2.28
CA PHE A 111 -3.73 -17.61 1.25
C PHE A 111 -5.11 -17.18 0.79
N ALA A 112 -5.48 -15.93 1.09
CA ALA A 112 -6.77 -15.36 0.71
C ALA A 112 -6.58 -14.41 -0.47
N VAL A 113 -7.29 -14.65 -1.56
CA VAL A 113 -7.19 -13.87 -2.80
C VAL A 113 -8.54 -13.25 -3.11
N SER A 114 -8.54 -11.98 -3.54
CA SER A 114 -9.77 -11.28 -3.97
C SER A 114 -10.24 -11.68 -5.36
N ASP A 115 -9.32 -12.13 -6.22
CA ASP A 115 -9.55 -12.50 -7.61
C ASP A 115 -8.57 -13.61 -8.01
N ILE A 116 -9.10 -14.79 -8.37
CA ILE A 116 -8.30 -15.97 -8.71
C ILE A 116 -7.58 -15.83 -10.05
N GLU A 117 -7.97 -14.90 -10.93
CA GLU A 117 -7.33 -14.73 -12.23
C GLU A 117 -5.89 -14.20 -12.13
N ARG A 118 -5.55 -13.59 -10.98
CA ARG A 118 -4.24 -12.94 -10.74
C ARG A 118 -3.28 -13.76 -9.90
N ILE A 119 -3.66 -14.99 -9.55
CA ILE A 119 -2.83 -15.86 -8.73
C ILE A 119 -1.66 -16.42 -9.56
N ASP A 120 -0.51 -16.58 -8.91
CA ASP A 120 0.67 -17.17 -9.55
C ASP A 120 0.47 -18.69 -9.78
N LYS A 121 1.07 -19.22 -10.85
CA LYS A 121 1.01 -20.65 -11.20
C LYS A 121 1.57 -21.53 -10.08
N THR A 122 2.64 -21.10 -9.42
CA THR A 122 3.23 -21.85 -8.30
C THR A 122 2.27 -21.96 -7.12
N LEU A 123 1.50 -20.89 -6.83
CA LEU A 123 0.49 -20.90 -5.77
C LEU A 123 -0.72 -21.77 -6.14
N LEU A 124 -1.17 -21.73 -7.40
CA LEU A 124 -2.21 -22.63 -7.91
C LEU A 124 -1.83 -24.11 -7.77
N ILE A 125 -0.60 -24.45 -8.16
CA ILE A 125 -0.11 -25.83 -8.05
C ILE A 125 -0.07 -26.26 -6.58
N GLY A 126 0.44 -25.41 -5.67
CA GLY A 126 0.44 -25.69 -4.23
C GLY A 126 -0.95 -25.93 -3.67
N GLN A 127 -1.94 -25.10 -4.05
CA GLN A 127 -3.33 -25.27 -3.68
C GLN A 127 -3.90 -26.61 -4.17
N MET A 128 -3.65 -26.98 -5.43
CA MET A 128 -4.14 -28.24 -6.01
C MET A 128 -3.48 -29.49 -5.40
N GLN A 129 -2.23 -29.37 -4.94
CA GLN A 129 -1.50 -30.45 -4.31
C GLN A 129 -1.81 -30.60 -2.81
N GLY A 130 -2.57 -29.66 -2.23
CA GLY A 130 -2.92 -29.66 -0.80
C GLY A 130 -1.72 -29.43 0.12
N ILE A 131 -0.69 -28.75 -0.38
CA ILE A 131 0.58 -28.50 0.34
C ILE A 131 0.48 -27.20 1.12
#